data_AF-Q4JCD9-F1
#
_entry.id   AF-Q4JCD9-F1
#
_cell.length_a   1.000
_cell.length_b   1.000
_cell.length_c   1.000
_cell.angle_alpha   90.00
_cell.angle_beta   90.00
_cell.angle_gamma   90.00
#
_symmetry.space_group_name_H-M   'P 1'
#
loop_
_entity.id
_entity.type
_entity.pdbx_description
1 polymer ?
#
loop_
_entity_poly.entity_id
_entity_poly.type
_entity_poly.pdbx_seq_one_letter_code
_entity_poly.pdbx_strand_id
1 'polypeptide(L)'
;MECIKGVIRRILEEEGKESDVDIQITDLPYNQLSVLEGKVVKINSLRYESMSIQSGNESLIMSTFLIIAILKAIYRDDNEVKRVLETYLKDNGIASKMLNML
;
A
#
# COMPACT_ATOMS: atom_id res chain seq x y z
N MET A 1 -9.06 -2.16 -8.34
CA MET A 1 -8.59 -0.91 -7.72
C MET A 1 -9.63 -0.31 -6.77
N GLU A 2 -10.91 -0.21 -7.16
CA GLU A 2 -12.00 0.27 -6.29
C GLU A 2 -12.10 -0.45 -4.93
N CYS A 3 -11.95 -1.78 -4.90
CA CYS A 3 -11.92 -2.54 -3.64
C CYS A 3 -10.79 -2.07 -2.70
N ILE A 4 -9.58 -1.84 -3.25
CA ILE A 4 -8.42 -1.37 -2.48
C ILE A 4 -8.65 0.06 -1.98
N LYS A 5 -9.19 0.94 -2.84
CA LYS A 5 -9.59 2.30 -2.45
C LYS A 5 -10.60 2.28 -1.29
N GLY A 6 -11.61 1.41 -1.35
CA GLY A 6 -12.60 1.25 -0.29
C GLY A 6 -12.00 0.77 1.02
N VAL A 7 -11.09 -0.21 0.98
CA VAL A 7 -10.38 -0.69 2.17
C VAL A 7 -9.53 0.43 2.79
N ILE A 8 -8.73 1.13 1.99
CA ILE A 8 -7.90 2.23 2.45
C ILE A 8 -8.75 3.35 3.03
N ARG A 9 -9.80 3.78 2.33
CA ARG A 9 -10.72 4.83 2.79
C ARG A 9 -11.24 4.52 4.19
N ARG A 10 -11.75 3.29 4.39
CA ARG A 10 -12.26 2.86 5.68
C ARG A 10 -11.19 2.87 6.77
N ILE A 11 -9.99 2.36 6.48
CA ILE A 11 -8.86 2.39 7.41
C ILE A 11 -8.55 3.83 7.82
N LEU A 12 -8.43 4.74 6.85
CA LEU A 12 -8.10 6.14 7.12
C LEU A 12 -9.20 6.86 7.90
N GLU A 13 -10.47 6.57 7.62
CA GLU A 13 -11.61 7.11 8.39
C GLU A 13 -11.58 6.66 9.85
N GLU A 14 -11.37 5.36 10.09
CA GLU A 14 -11.29 4.80 11.45
C GLU A 14 -10.07 5.33 12.22
N GLU A 15 -9.01 5.73 11.52
CA GLU A 15 -7.77 6.29 12.07
C GLU A 15 -7.79 7.83 12.15
N GLY A 16 -8.90 8.49 11.81
CA GLY A 16 -9.05 9.95 11.85
C GLY A 16 -8.17 10.71 10.84
N LYS A 17 -7.81 10.07 9.73
CA LYS A 17 -7.02 10.64 8.64
C LYS A 17 -7.89 11.06 7.45
N GLU A 18 -7.32 11.88 6.57
CA GLU A 18 -7.96 12.23 5.31
C GLU A 18 -8.16 10.98 4.44
N SER A 19 -9.41 10.67 4.12
CA SER A 19 -9.80 9.40 3.49
C SER A 19 -10.01 9.48 1.98
N ASP A 20 -9.97 10.70 1.42
CA ASP A 20 -10.17 10.96 0.00
C ASP A 20 -8.83 11.05 -0.74
N VAL A 21 -8.13 9.91 -0.78
CA VAL A 21 -6.87 9.75 -1.51
C VAL A 21 -7.09 9.12 -2.87
N ASP A 22 -6.51 9.70 -3.92
CA ASP A 22 -6.41 9.07 -5.23
C ASP A 22 -5.15 8.21 -5.33
N ILE A 23 -5.15 7.23 -6.23
CA ILE A 23 -4.05 6.27 -6.40
C ILE A 23 -3.64 6.26 -7.86
N GLN A 24 -2.35 6.50 -8.11
CA GLN A 24 -1.75 6.48 -9.44
C GLN A 24 -0.52 5.59 -9.45
N ILE A 25 -0.43 4.70 -10.43
CA ILE A 25 0.79 3.95 -10.72
C ILE A 25 1.57 4.77 -11.75
N THR A 26 2.79 5.15 -11.42
CA THR A 26 3.59 6.08 -12.22
C THR A 26 5.08 5.82 -12.03
N ASP A 27 5.89 6.33 -12.94
CA ASP A 27 7.33 6.26 -12.82
C ASP A 27 7.80 7.11 -11.64
N LEU A 28 8.51 6.46 -10.72
CA LEU A 28 9.18 7.08 -9.57
C LEU A 28 10.63 6.56 -9.50
N PRO A 29 11.54 7.27 -8.83
CA PRO A 29 12.89 6.76 -8.56
C PRO A 29 12.85 5.34 -7.96
N TYR A 30 13.74 4.45 -8.42
CA TYR A 30 13.66 3.01 -8.10
C TYR A 30 13.75 2.69 -6.60
N ASN A 31 14.40 3.55 -5.82
CA ASN A 31 14.50 3.44 -4.36
C ASN A 31 13.23 3.87 -3.61
N GLN A 32 12.22 4.39 -4.32
CA GLN A 32 10.99 4.89 -3.73
C GLN A 32 9.83 3.97 -4.11
N LEU A 33 9.20 3.37 -3.11
CA LEU A 33 8.01 2.53 -3.31
C LEU A 33 6.79 3.37 -3.69
N SER A 34 6.58 4.47 -2.96
CA SER A 34 5.43 5.36 -3.12
C SER A 34 5.70 6.74 -2.52
N VAL A 35 4.86 7.71 -2.90
CA VAL A 35 4.86 9.07 -2.33
C VAL A 35 3.45 9.63 -2.27
N LEU A 36 3.18 10.45 -1.26
CA LEU A 36 1.96 11.24 -1.17
C LEU A 36 2.24 12.68 -1.63
N GLU A 37 1.59 13.11 -2.71
CA GLU A 37 1.62 14.48 -3.23
C GLU A 37 0.21 15.07 -3.22
N GLY A 38 -0.04 15.99 -2.27
CA GLY A 38 -1.40 16.46 -2.01
C GLY A 38 -2.29 15.29 -1.59
N LYS A 39 -3.35 15.02 -2.36
CA LYS A 39 -4.27 13.88 -2.15
C LYS A 39 -3.95 12.67 -3.02
N VAL A 40 -2.87 12.70 -3.79
CA VAL A 40 -2.54 11.62 -4.73
C VAL A 40 -1.41 10.78 -4.17
N VAL A 41 -1.68 9.48 -4.00
CA VAL A 41 -0.67 8.47 -3.72
C VAL A 41 -0.14 7.96 -5.05
N LYS A 42 1.13 8.26 -5.31
CA LYS A 42 1.87 7.73 -6.47
C LYS A 42 2.61 6.48 -6.04
N ILE A 43 2.43 5.38 -6.77
CA ILE A 43 3.07 4.08 -6.55
C ILE A 43 4.01 3.82 -7.72
N ASN A 44 5.22 3.35 -7.43
CA ASN A 44 6.25 3.12 -8.43
C ASN A 44 5.86 1.98 -9.39
N SER A 45 5.72 2.31 -10.68
CA SER A 45 5.39 1.40 -11.79
C SER A 45 6.33 0.19 -11.85
N LEU A 46 7.64 0.41 -11.78
CA LEU A 46 8.65 -0.66 -11.86
C LEU A 46 8.56 -1.63 -10.67
N ARG A 47 8.30 -1.11 -9.47
CA ARG A 47 8.11 -1.96 -8.27
C ARG A 47 6.81 -2.76 -8.37
N TYR A 48 5.74 -2.14 -8.87
CA TYR A 48 4.47 -2.80 -9.11
C TYR A 48 4.60 -3.93 -10.14
N GLU A 49 5.24 -3.70 -11.28
CA GLU A 49 5.48 -4.70 -12.32
C GLU A 49 6.37 -5.84 -11.81
N SER A 50 7.47 -5.51 -11.12
CA SER A 50 8.35 -6.52 -10.52
C SER A 50 7.58 -7.43 -9.55
N MET A 51 6.72 -6.86 -8.71
CA MET A 51 5.90 -7.65 -7.78
C MET A 51 4.85 -8.49 -8.52
N SER A 52 4.24 -7.95 -9.57
CA SER A 52 3.29 -8.67 -10.44
C SER A 52 3.93 -9.91 -11.06
N ILE A 53 5.16 -9.79 -11.58
CA ILE A 53 5.91 -10.90 -12.15
C ILE A 53 6.27 -11.94 -11.06
N GLN A 54 6.84 -11.48 -9.94
CA GLN A 54 7.28 -12.37 -8.85
C GLN A 54 6.14 -13.16 -8.22
N SER A 55 4.97 -12.53 -8.08
CA SER A 55 3.77 -13.16 -7.53
C SER A 55 2.99 -14.02 -8.52
N GLY A 56 3.41 -14.09 -9.79
CA GLY A 56 2.62 -14.73 -10.84
C GLY A 56 1.23 -14.11 -11.00
N ASN A 57 1.10 -12.80 -10.75
CA ASN A 57 -0.15 -12.05 -10.71
C ASN A 57 -1.18 -12.56 -9.68
N GLU A 58 -0.73 -13.13 -8.57
CA GLU A 58 -1.63 -13.51 -7.49
C GLU A 58 -2.35 -12.28 -6.91
N SER A 59 -3.68 -12.24 -7.10
CA SER A 59 -4.52 -11.09 -6.73
C SER A 59 -4.38 -10.66 -5.26
N LEU A 60 -4.21 -11.64 -4.36
CA LEU A 60 -4.03 -11.38 -2.93
C LEU A 60 -2.71 -10.63 -2.66
N ILE A 61 -1.61 -11.09 -3.26
CA ILE A 61 -0.28 -10.48 -3.11
C ILE A 61 -0.29 -9.07 -3.71
N MET A 62 -0.84 -8.90 -4.91
CA MET A 62 -0.92 -7.59 -5.56
C MET A 62 -1.78 -6.59 -4.80
N SER A 63 -2.91 -7.05 -4.24
CA SER A 63 -3.76 -6.20 -3.40
C SER A 63 -3.03 -5.78 -2.11
N THR A 64 -2.31 -6.72 -1.50
CA THR A 64 -1.52 -6.47 -0.28
C THR A 64 -0.38 -5.49 -0.54
N PHE A 65 0.36 -5.67 -1.65
CA PHE A 65 1.41 -4.74 -2.08
C PHE A 65 0.88 -3.31 -2.22
N LEU A 66 -0.26 -3.14 -2.91
CA LEU A 66 -0.86 -1.84 -3.12
C LEU A 66 -1.29 -1.20 -1.79
N ILE A 67 -1.90 -1.97 -0.89
CA ILE A 67 -2.25 -1.47 0.46
C ILE A 67 -1.00 -0.99 1.21
N ILE A 68 0.07 -1.80 1.23
CA ILE A 68 1.34 -1.43 1.87
C ILE A 68 1.91 -0.15 1.26
N ALA A 69 1.97 -0.06 -0.07
CA ALA A 69 2.50 1.12 -0.76
C ALA A 69 1.70 2.38 -0.39
N ILE A 70 0.38 2.28 -0.30
CA ILE A 70 -0.48 3.40 0.06
C ILE A 70 -0.26 3.82 1.51
N LEU A 71 -0.25 2.86 2.44
CA LEU A 71 -0.04 3.15 3.85
C LEU A 71 1.37 3.72 4.10
N LYS A 72 2.41 3.21 3.43
CA LYS A 72 3.78 3.77 3.53
C LYS A 72 3.86 5.23 3.06
N ALA A 73 3.12 5.59 2.00
CA ALA A 73 3.07 6.98 1.54
C ALA A 73 2.43 7.92 2.58
N ILE A 74 1.41 7.43 3.31
CA ILE A 74 0.61 8.22 4.24
C ILE A 74 1.26 8.30 5.63
N TYR A 75 1.67 7.16 6.20
CA TYR A 75 2.20 7.08 7.56
C TYR A 75 3.69 7.39 7.64
N ARG A 76 4.47 7.06 6.60
CA ARG A 76 5.93 7.24 6.54
C ARG A 76 6.73 6.57 7.67
N ASP A 77 6.10 5.69 8.44
CA ASP A 77 6.70 4.87 9.50
C ASP A 77 6.24 3.42 9.33
N ASP A 78 7.20 2.50 9.12
CA ASP A 78 6.92 1.09 8.90
C ASP A 78 6.27 0.41 10.13
N ASN A 79 6.52 0.88 11.35
CA ASN A 79 5.87 0.34 12.54
C ASN A 79 4.39 0.69 12.60
N GLU A 80 4.03 1.92 12.21
CA GLU A 80 2.63 2.33 12.10
C GLU A 80 1.91 1.58 10.99
N VAL A 81 2.55 1.42 9.83
CA VAL A 81 2.00 0.60 8.74
C VAL A 81 1.75 -0.83 9.22
N LYS A 82 2.71 -1.43 9.91
CA LYS A 82 2.57 -2.78 10.47
C LYS A 82 1.39 -2.86 11.45
N ARG A 83 1.28 -1.92 12.40
CA ARG A 83 0.15 -1.86 13.34
C ARG A 83 -1.19 -1.81 12.62
N VAL A 84 -1.31 -0.97 11.59
CA VAL A 84 -2.54 -0.83 10.80
C VAL A 84 -2.88 -2.13 10.07
N LEU A 85 -1.89 -2.77 9.43
CA LEU A 85 -2.10 -4.05 8.75
C LEU A 85 -2.58 -5.15 9.71
N GLU A 86 -1.95 -5.26 10.89
CA GLU A 86 -2.33 -6.24 11.92
C GLU A 86 -3.74 -5.97 12.47
N THR A 87 -4.08 -4.70 12.69
CA THR A 87 -5.37 -4.28 13.24
C THR A 87 -6.53 -4.54 12.28
N TYR A 88 -6.37 -4.13 11.00
CA TYR A 88 -7.50 -4.05 10.07
C TYR A 88 -7.57 -5.20 9.08
N LEU A 89 -6.44 -5.76 8.66
CA LEU A 89 -6.42 -6.87 7.72
C LEU A 89 -6.37 -8.23 8.41
N LYS A 90 -6.27 -8.27 9.75
CA LYS A 90 -6.05 -9.49 10.55
C LYS A 90 -4.96 -10.36 9.91
N ASP A 91 -3.87 -9.69 9.51
CA ASP A 91 -2.83 -10.29 8.70
C ASP A 91 -2.16 -11.45 9.44
N ASN A 92 -2.34 -12.68 8.96
CA ASN A 92 -1.66 -13.88 9.45
C ASN A 92 -0.18 -13.96 9.00
N GLY A 93 0.42 -12.80 8.71
CA GLY A 93 1.84 -12.62 8.42
C GLY A 93 2.21 -12.47 6.94
N ILE A 94 1.26 -12.43 5.99
CA ILE A 94 1.59 -12.19 4.58
C ILE A 94 1.97 -10.73 4.37
N ALA A 95 1.14 -9.78 4.79
CA ALA A 95 1.42 -8.36 4.63
C ALA A 95 2.65 -7.93 5.44
N SER A 96 2.83 -8.51 6.63
CA SER A 96 3.99 -8.28 7.49
C SER A 96 5.29 -8.83 6.90
N LYS A 97 5.25 -10.02 6.27
CA LYS A 97 6.40 -10.56 5.53
C LYS A 97 6.72 -9.70 4.32
N MET A 98 5.70 -9.28 3.56
CA MET A 98 5.87 -8.41 2.41
C MET A 98 6.46 -7.06 2.81
N LEU A 99 6.01 -6.45 3.91
CA LEU A 99 6.56 -5.19 4.41
C LEU A 99 8.07 -5.29 4.69
N ASN A 100 8.54 -6.43 5.21
CA ASN A 100 9.97 -6.66 5.47
C ASN A 100 10.79 -6.93 4.19
N MET A 101 10.15 -7.25 3.07
CA MET A 101 10.80 -7.51 1.79
C MET A 101 10.88 -6.27 0.88
N LEU A 102 10.10 -5.23 1.20
CA LEU A 102 9.88 -4.02 0.38
C LEU A 102 10.71 -2.82 0.86
#